data_AF-A0A916FVR1-F1
#
_entry.id   AF-A0A916FVR1-F1
#
_cell.length_a   1.000
_cell.length_b   1.000
_cell.length_c   1.000
_cell.angle_alpha   90.00
_cell.angle_beta   90.00
_cell.angle_gamma   90.00
#
_symmetry.space_group_name_H-M   'P 1'
#
loop_
_entity.id
_entity.type
_entity.pdbx_description
1 polymer ?
#
loop_
_entity_poly.entity_id
_entity_poly.type
_entity_poly.pdbx_seq_one_letter_code
_entity_poly.pdbx_strand_id
1 'polypeptide(L)'
;MNPHVAPAPSATLVVGHWPAAALAPGGATGIANAWRIDTCLRSVLVAADPAAAHAITALGPPELQRGGGAYAFLLEFACGLLSAIPGETNVFGQVRRAWEAFRDSAPPPAVRSLAPVAAALLQNTRAIRSARLTHIGGASYGGLVRRLLSPAPAQPLLIVGAGELARSLLPFFRAQAIGTWSRRPAGAPFAAAGRVFPADAGAEAARWARHVVMTTPADPTHDRQWFDWLESGPAQTLVHLGRRRGSGQPWPAAVRGYDLDDVFDLRRSQDRIRSLQVERARQDCRQRARAWAAAAASAAGMTRWPQRAAG
;
A
#
# COMPACT_ATOMS: atom_id res chain seq x y z
N MET A 1 14.36 25.69 29.15
CA MET A 1 13.83 24.88 28.02
C MET A 1 13.03 23.73 28.61
N ASN A 2 11.70 23.79 28.53
CA ASN A 2 10.84 22.70 29.00
C ASN A 2 10.97 21.52 28.02
N PRO A 3 11.24 20.28 28.47
CA PRO A 3 11.18 19.13 27.58
C PRO A 3 9.73 19.03 27.07
N HIS A 4 9.56 19.02 25.76
CA HIS A 4 8.27 18.74 25.11
C HIS A 4 7.76 17.38 25.60
N VAL A 5 6.91 17.39 26.63
CA VAL A 5 6.12 16.22 27.02
C VAL A 5 5.23 15.93 25.82
N ALA A 6 5.48 14.81 25.15
CA ALA A 6 4.63 14.37 24.06
C ALA A 6 3.18 14.25 24.58
N PRO A 7 2.19 14.84 23.90
CA PRO A 7 0.79 14.74 24.32
C PRO A 7 0.39 13.27 24.49
N ALA A 8 -0.31 12.96 25.58
CA ALA A 8 -0.69 11.61 25.91
C ALA A 8 -1.65 11.01 24.86
N PRO A 9 -1.56 9.69 24.59
CA PRO A 9 -2.47 9.03 23.67
C PRO A 9 -3.90 9.02 24.19
N SER A 10 -4.89 9.21 23.30
CA SER A 10 -6.30 9.27 23.69
C SER A 10 -6.91 7.87 23.81
N ALA A 11 -7.50 7.53 24.97
CA ALA A 11 -8.23 6.28 25.18
C ALA A 11 -9.50 6.15 24.29
N THR A 12 -9.90 7.23 23.61
CA THR A 12 -11.12 7.34 22.81
C THR A 12 -10.91 7.03 21.32
N LEU A 13 -9.79 6.38 20.95
CA LEU A 13 -9.51 6.04 19.56
C LEU A 13 -10.58 5.10 18.99
N VAL A 14 -11.12 5.46 17.82
CA VAL A 14 -12.10 4.68 17.06
C VAL A 14 -11.62 4.57 15.63
N VAL A 15 -11.73 3.37 15.05
CA VAL A 15 -11.39 3.10 13.66
C VAL A 15 -12.55 2.37 12.98
N GLY A 16 -12.99 2.89 11.84
CA GLY A 16 -13.93 2.20 10.94
C GLY A 16 -13.19 1.70 9.70
N HIS A 17 -13.41 0.44 9.33
CA HIS A 17 -12.78 -0.19 8.17
C HIS A 17 -13.83 -0.79 7.21
N TRP A 18 -13.65 -0.56 5.91
CA TRP A 18 -14.48 -1.13 4.83
C TRP A 18 -13.61 -1.95 3.86
N PRO A 19 -13.69 -3.30 3.85
CA PRO A 19 -12.78 -4.18 3.11
C PRO A 19 -13.02 -4.29 1.59
N ALA A 20 -14.12 -3.74 1.06
CA ALA A 20 -14.51 -3.94 -0.34
C ALA A 20 -15.34 -2.78 -0.95
N ALA A 21 -15.91 -1.91 -0.11
CA ALA A 21 -16.63 -0.71 -0.56
C ALA A 21 -15.74 0.50 -0.32
N ALA A 22 -15.34 1.21 -1.39
CA ALA A 22 -14.83 2.55 -1.23
C ALA A 22 -15.98 3.39 -0.65
N LEU A 23 -15.76 4.00 0.52
CA LEU A 23 -16.66 5.06 0.98
C LEU A 23 -16.77 6.07 -0.15
N ALA A 24 -18.00 6.43 -0.54
CA ALA A 24 -18.20 7.41 -1.60
C ALA A 24 -17.32 8.66 -1.34
N PRO A 25 -16.78 9.33 -2.37
CA PRO A 25 -15.88 10.48 -2.20
C PRO A 25 -16.46 11.60 -1.31
N GLY A 26 -17.78 11.70 -1.20
CA GLY A 26 -18.50 12.63 -0.30
C GLY A 26 -19.16 12.01 0.95
N GLY A 27 -18.95 10.73 1.25
CA GLY A 27 -19.51 10.11 2.46
C GLY A 27 -18.81 10.55 3.74
N ALA A 28 -17.50 10.81 3.68
CA ALA A 28 -16.69 11.18 4.84
C ALA A 28 -16.60 12.70 5.09
N THR A 29 -17.04 13.55 4.14
CA THR A 29 -17.02 15.01 4.29
C THR A 29 -17.89 15.51 5.45
N GLY A 30 -18.78 14.68 5.99
CA GLY A 30 -19.57 14.95 7.19
C GLY A 30 -18.86 14.68 8.52
N ILE A 31 -17.69 14.01 8.54
CA ILE A 31 -16.92 13.76 9.77
C ILE A 31 -15.63 14.59 9.73
N ALA A 32 -15.77 15.91 9.89
CA ALA A 32 -14.67 16.88 9.85
C ALA A 32 -13.51 16.55 10.81
N ASN A 33 -13.76 15.69 11.81
CA ASN A 33 -12.80 15.30 12.83
C ASN A 33 -12.19 13.90 12.62
N ALA A 34 -12.39 13.27 11.46
CA ALA A 34 -11.85 11.94 11.16
C ALA A 34 -10.77 11.97 10.07
N TRP A 35 -9.64 11.33 10.36
CA TRP A 35 -8.57 11.09 9.40
C TRP A 35 -8.93 9.91 8.49
N ARG A 36 -9.08 10.19 7.19
CA ARG A 36 -9.42 9.21 6.16
C ARG A 36 -8.19 8.70 5.42
N ILE A 37 -8.13 7.38 5.21
CA ILE A 37 -7.07 6.71 4.46
C ILE A 37 -7.73 5.79 3.43
N ASP A 38 -7.57 6.12 2.14
CA ASP A 38 -8.05 5.29 1.04
C ASP A 38 -6.91 4.52 0.36
N THR A 39 -7.22 3.29 0.01
CA THR A 39 -6.37 2.40 -0.79
C THR A 39 -7.21 1.82 -1.92
N CYS A 40 -6.58 1.11 -2.85
CA CYS A 40 -7.32 0.43 -3.93
C CYS A 40 -8.28 -0.67 -3.43
N LEU A 41 -8.11 -1.17 -2.20
CA LEU A 41 -8.87 -2.32 -1.69
C LEU A 41 -9.75 -1.99 -0.48
N ARG A 42 -9.62 -0.81 0.13
CA ARG A 42 -10.34 -0.46 1.36
C ARG A 42 -10.29 1.03 1.66
N SER A 43 -11.25 1.46 2.47
CA SER A 43 -11.25 2.76 3.16
C SER A 43 -11.15 2.56 4.67
N VAL A 44 -10.36 3.43 5.33
CA VAL A 44 -10.19 3.46 6.79
C VAL A 44 -10.47 4.87 7.29
N LEU A 45 -11.28 4.99 8.33
CA LEU A 45 -11.52 6.24 9.06
C LEU A 45 -10.98 6.13 10.48
N VAL A 46 -10.28 7.16 10.95
CA VAL A 46 -9.66 7.22 12.28
C VAL A 46 -10.14 8.47 13.01
N ALA A 47 -10.67 8.31 14.22
CA ALA A 47 -11.12 9.42 15.06
C ALA A 47 -10.71 9.20 16.53
N ALA A 48 -10.56 10.28 17.28
CA ALA A 48 -10.21 10.26 18.72
C ALA A 48 -11.35 10.84 19.58
N ASP A 49 -12.60 10.49 19.24
CA ASP A 49 -13.81 10.97 19.91
C ASP A 49 -14.81 9.80 20.07
N PRO A 50 -15.33 9.53 21.29
CA PRO A 50 -16.34 8.50 21.49
C PRO A 50 -17.60 8.69 20.63
N ALA A 51 -17.99 9.94 20.35
CA ALA A 51 -19.14 10.25 19.51
C ALA A 51 -18.90 9.88 18.04
N ALA A 52 -17.63 9.83 17.62
CA ALA A 52 -17.27 9.48 16.24
C ALA A 52 -17.64 8.05 15.87
N ALA A 53 -17.77 7.12 16.83
CA ALA A 53 -18.20 5.75 16.55
C ALA A 53 -19.60 5.71 15.90
N HIS A 54 -20.52 6.55 16.37
CA HIS A 54 -21.87 6.62 15.83
C HIS A 54 -21.86 7.25 14.44
N ALA A 55 -21.12 8.35 14.27
CA ALA A 55 -20.96 9.02 12.97
C ALA A 55 -20.32 8.11 11.91
N ILE A 56 -19.28 7.35 12.27
CA ILE A 56 -18.61 6.39 11.39
C ILE A 56 -19.59 5.28 10.96
N THR A 57 -20.39 4.76 11.89
CA THR A 57 -21.38 3.71 11.60
C THR A 57 -22.52 4.21 10.71
N ALA A 58 -22.89 5.50 10.83
CA ALA A 58 -23.91 6.11 10.00
C ALA A 58 -23.53 6.21 8.51
N LEU A 59 -22.23 6.09 8.18
CA LEU A 59 -21.75 6.07 6.78
C LEU A 59 -21.94 4.71 6.09
N GLY A 60 -22.40 3.70 6.83
CA GLY A 60 -22.53 2.31 6.40
C GLY A 60 -21.86 1.37 7.39
N PRO A 61 -22.17 0.05 7.35
CA PRO A 61 -21.70 -0.91 8.35
C PRO A 61 -20.17 -1.12 8.25
N PRO A 62 -19.36 -0.57 9.18
CA PRO A 62 -17.92 -0.76 9.17
C PRO A 62 -17.55 -1.99 10.02
N GLU A 63 -16.37 -2.52 9.77
CA GLU A 63 -15.64 -3.23 10.83
C GLU A 63 -15.10 -2.19 11.82
N LEU A 64 -15.81 -2.02 12.95
CA LEU A 64 -15.48 -1.01 13.96
C LEU A 64 -14.50 -1.56 15.01
N GLN A 65 -13.42 -0.82 15.25
CA GLN A 65 -12.42 -1.10 16.28
C GLN A 65 -12.32 0.07 17.25
N ARG A 66 -11.99 -0.20 18.53
CA ARG A 66 -11.88 0.82 19.59
C ARG A 66 -10.62 0.67 20.43
N GLY A 67 -10.13 1.78 20.99
CA GLY A 67 -9.02 1.85 21.94
C GLY A 67 -7.76 1.11 21.46
N GLY A 68 -7.22 0.24 22.29
CA GLY A 68 -6.05 -0.57 21.93
C GLY A 68 -6.28 -1.48 20.71
N GLY A 69 -7.51 -1.97 20.50
CA GLY A 69 -7.87 -2.75 19.31
C GLY A 69 -7.82 -1.92 18.03
N ALA A 70 -8.31 -0.68 18.08
CA ALA A 70 -8.18 0.28 16.98
C ALA A 70 -6.72 0.57 16.65
N TYR A 71 -5.89 0.78 17.67
CA TYR A 71 -4.47 1.04 17.45
C TYR A 71 -3.72 -0.20 16.90
N ALA A 72 -4.04 -1.40 17.39
CA ALA A 72 -3.50 -2.66 16.86
C ALA A 72 -3.84 -2.82 15.37
N PHE A 73 -5.11 -2.58 15.00
CA PHE A 73 -5.54 -2.59 13.61
C PHE A 73 -4.74 -1.61 12.75
N LEU A 74 -4.58 -0.36 13.21
CA LEU A 74 -3.82 0.66 12.47
C LEU A 74 -2.35 0.26 12.29
N LEU A 75 -1.72 -0.35 13.30
CA LEU A 75 -0.35 -0.85 13.20
C LEU A 75 -0.25 -1.96 12.16
N GLU A 76 -1.15 -2.95 12.20
CA GLU A 76 -1.15 -4.04 11.22
C GLU A 76 -1.41 -3.52 9.80
N PHE A 77 -2.35 -2.59 9.66
CA PHE A 77 -2.65 -1.91 8.40
C PHE A 77 -1.43 -1.13 7.87
N ALA A 78 -0.85 -0.24 8.67
CA ALA A 78 0.30 0.58 8.27
C ALA A 78 1.58 -0.26 8.03
N CYS A 79 1.74 -1.39 8.73
CA CYS A 79 2.79 -2.37 8.43
C CYS A 79 2.54 -3.16 7.14
N GLY A 80 1.37 -3.02 6.51
CA GLY A 80 0.96 -3.75 5.31
C GLY A 80 0.63 -5.21 5.58
N LEU A 81 0.40 -5.61 6.84
CA LEU A 81 0.10 -6.99 7.24
C LEU A 81 -1.33 -7.41 6.84
N LEU A 82 -2.19 -6.44 6.57
CA LEU A 82 -3.56 -6.65 6.10
C LEU A 82 -3.71 -6.54 4.58
N SER A 83 -2.65 -6.24 3.84
CA SER A 83 -2.67 -6.16 2.37
C SER A 83 -2.79 -7.55 1.72
N ALA A 84 -3.15 -7.60 0.43
CA ALA A 84 -3.02 -8.84 -0.35
C ALA A 84 -1.57 -9.35 -0.37
N ILE A 85 -0.59 -8.44 -0.28
CA ILE A 85 0.83 -8.72 -0.05
C ILE A 85 1.27 -8.24 1.34
N PRO A 86 1.25 -9.11 2.38
CA PRO A 86 1.83 -8.85 3.69
C PRO A 86 3.20 -8.18 3.65
N GLY A 87 3.30 -7.02 4.28
CA GLY A 87 4.56 -6.28 4.45
C GLY A 87 4.88 -5.29 3.33
N GLU A 88 3.99 -5.09 2.35
CA GLU A 88 4.21 -4.07 1.31
C GLU A 88 4.44 -2.67 1.90
N THR A 89 5.22 -1.84 1.21
CA THR A 89 5.55 -0.48 1.64
C THR A 89 4.52 0.56 1.19
N ASN A 90 3.67 0.23 0.21
CA ASN A 90 2.76 1.18 -0.41
C ASN A 90 1.74 1.74 0.60
N VAL A 91 1.17 0.87 1.44
CA VAL A 91 0.20 1.28 2.47
C VAL A 91 0.83 2.24 3.46
N PHE A 92 2.07 2.01 3.92
CA PHE A 92 2.73 2.96 4.81
C PHE A 92 2.90 4.34 4.18
N GLY A 93 3.24 4.39 2.89
CA GLY A 93 3.31 5.65 2.13
C GLY A 93 1.95 6.34 2.00
N GLN A 94 0.87 5.58 1.77
CA GLN A 94 -0.51 6.08 1.72
C GLN A 94 -0.96 6.64 3.07
N VAL A 95 -0.69 5.93 4.17
CA VAL A 95 -0.96 6.39 5.55
C VAL A 95 -0.26 7.73 5.79
N ARG A 96 1.03 7.86 5.47
CA ARG A 96 1.77 9.12 5.68
C ARG A 96 1.15 10.28 4.91
N ARG A 97 0.87 10.10 3.61
CA ARG A 97 0.26 11.14 2.76
C ARG A 97 -1.14 11.52 3.24
N ALA A 98 -1.93 10.54 3.65
CA ALA A 98 -3.26 10.78 4.19
C ALA A 98 -3.20 11.61 5.48
N TRP A 99 -2.21 11.36 6.35
CA TRP A 99 -2.00 12.17 7.55
C TRP A 99 -1.57 13.60 7.21
N GLU A 100 -0.65 13.78 6.27
CA GLU A 100 -0.22 15.10 5.78
C GLU A 100 -1.42 15.89 5.25
N ALA A 101 -2.22 15.29 4.36
CA ALA A 101 -3.42 15.92 3.82
C ALA A 101 -4.47 16.26 4.89
N PHE A 102 -4.70 15.37 5.87
CA PHE A 102 -5.62 15.63 6.97
C PHE A 102 -5.13 16.78 7.84
N ARG A 103 -3.85 16.81 8.20
CA ARG A 103 -3.26 17.90 9.01
C ARG A 103 -3.44 19.26 8.34
N ASP A 104 -3.34 19.31 7.01
CA ASP A 104 -3.36 20.55 6.26
C ASP A 104 -4.80 21.07 5.99
N SER A 105 -5.82 20.21 6.14
CA SER A 105 -7.23 20.54 5.80
C SER A 105 -8.21 20.44 6.97
N ALA A 106 -7.88 19.74 8.05
CA ALA A 106 -8.79 19.49 9.16
C ALA A 106 -8.76 20.61 10.24
N PRO A 107 -9.84 20.76 11.03
CA PRO A 107 -9.87 21.70 12.13
C PRO A 107 -8.74 21.46 13.15
N PRO A 108 -8.08 22.52 13.68
CA PRO A 108 -6.98 22.37 14.64
C PRO A 108 -7.26 21.47 15.85
N PRO A 109 -8.46 21.45 16.46
CA PRO A 109 -8.78 20.51 17.54
C PRO A 109 -8.68 19.03 17.13
N ALA A 110 -9.14 18.69 15.93
CA ALA A 110 -9.08 17.32 15.40
C ALA A 110 -7.65 16.90 15.08
N VAL A 111 -6.85 17.82 14.51
CA VAL A 111 -5.42 17.58 14.29
C VAL A 111 -4.70 17.35 15.61
N ARG A 112 -4.95 18.18 16.63
CA ARG A 112 -4.33 18.04 17.96
C ARG A 112 -4.69 16.72 18.64
N SER A 113 -5.92 16.24 18.51
CA SER A 113 -6.35 14.99 19.14
C SER A 113 -5.74 13.74 18.47
N LEU A 114 -5.54 13.78 17.14
CA LEU A 114 -4.99 12.66 16.37
C LEU A 114 -3.47 12.70 16.19
N ALA A 115 -2.82 13.86 16.33
CA ALA A 115 -1.37 13.99 16.18
C ALA A 115 -0.54 13.03 17.05
N PRO A 116 -0.85 12.77 18.34
CA PRO A 116 -0.13 11.79 19.14
C PRO A 116 -0.26 10.37 18.58
N VAL A 117 -1.47 10.03 18.09
CA VAL A 117 -1.77 8.72 17.50
C VAL A 117 -0.98 8.53 16.22
N ALA A 118 -1.00 9.53 15.32
CA ALA A 118 -0.29 9.50 14.05
C ALA A 118 1.23 9.44 14.27
N ALA A 119 1.79 10.25 15.17
CA ALA A 119 3.22 10.23 15.49
C ALA A 119 3.66 8.85 16.00
N ALA A 120 2.95 8.31 16.99
CA ALA A 120 3.23 6.98 17.54
C ALA A 120 3.08 5.90 16.47
N LEU A 121 2.03 5.95 15.65
CA LEU A 121 1.79 4.98 14.57
C LEU A 121 2.93 4.98 13.56
N LEU A 122 3.36 6.16 13.08
CA LEU A 122 4.44 6.27 12.11
C LEU A 122 5.78 5.79 12.68
N GLN A 123 6.08 6.11 13.94
CA GLN A 123 7.30 5.65 14.63
C GLN A 123 7.28 4.14 14.83
N ASN A 124 6.21 3.58 15.40
CA ASN A 124 6.07 2.16 15.67
C ASN A 124 6.07 1.34 14.38
N THR A 125 5.42 1.83 13.32
CA THR A 125 5.43 1.18 12.01
C THR A 125 6.85 1.08 11.46
N ARG A 126 7.66 2.15 11.52
CA ARG A 126 9.07 2.10 11.09
C ARG A 126 9.87 1.06 11.89
N ALA A 127 9.70 1.05 13.22
CA ALA A 127 10.41 0.13 14.11
C ALA A 127 10.03 -1.35 13.86
N ILE A 128 8.74 -1.65 13.73
CA ILE A 128 8.28 -3.02 13.42
C ILE A 128 8.81 -3.44 12.04
N ARG A 129 8.70 -2.56 11.04
CA ARG A 129 9.14 -2.87 9.69
C ARG A 129 10.64 -3.13 9.61
N SER A 130 11.46 -2.32 10.29
CA SER A 130 12.91 -2.53 10.31
C SER A 130 13.32 -3.79 11.09
N ALA A 131 12.61 -4.13 12.16
CA ALA A 131 12.96 -5.28 12.99
C ALA A 131 12.43 -6.62 12.45
N ARG A 132 11.24 -6.64 11.85
CA ARG A 132 10.49 -7.88 11.54
C ARG A 132 10.21 -8.09 10.06
N LEU A 133 10.14 -7.00 9.29
CA LEU A 133 9.74 -7.03 7.88
C LEU A 133 10.90 -6.68 6.94
N THR A 134 12.12 -6.61 7.46
CA THR A 134 13.36 -6.55 6.69
C THR A 134 13.54 -7.84 5.90
N HIS A 135 13.98 -7.71 4.65
CA HIS A 135 14.13 -8.82 3.68
C HIS A 135 12.84 -9.51 3.20
N ILE A 136 11.66 -9.23 3.78
CA ILE A 136 10.36 -9.53 3.13
C ILE A 136 10.20 -8.72 1.83
N GLY A 137 10.95 -7.62 1.70
CA GLY A 137 11.00 -6.75 0.50
C GLY A 137 11.45 -7.43 -0.79
N GLY A 138 11.92 -8.69 -0.74
CA GLY A 138 12.02 -9.52 -1.94
C GLY A 138 10.67 -9.77 -2.61
N ALA A 139 9.55 -9.61 -1.90
CA ALA A 139 8.19 -9.94 -2.37
C ALA A 139 7.32 -8.73 -2.73
N SER A 140 7.92 -7.59 -3.07
CA SER A 140 7.19 -6.60 -3.88
C SER A 140 6.84 -7.24 -5.24
N TYR A 141 5.82 -6.72 -5.91
CA TYR A 141 5.55 -7.11 -7.30
C TYR A 141 6.83 -6.99 -8.14
N GLY A 142 7.61 -5.91 -7.99
CA GLY A 142 8.88 -5.74 -8.71
C GLY A 142 9.91 -6.84 -8.46
N GLY A 143 10.08 -7.28 -7.20
CA GLY A 143 11.03 -8.35 -6.86
C GLY A 143 10.60 -9.72 -7.38
N LEU A 144 9.29 -10.02 -7.32
CA LEU A 144 8.73 -11.27 -7.86
C LEU A 144 8.77 -11.29 -9.38
N VAL A 145 8.31 -10.22 -10.03
CA VAL A 145 8.36 -10.05 -11.49
C VAL A 145 9.80 -10.19 -11.99
N ARG A 146 10.78 -9.54 -11.33
CA ARG A 146 12.19 -9.67 -11.71
C ARG A 146 12.69 -11.10 -11.62
N ARG A 147 12.24 -11.90 -10.64
CA ARG A 147 12.60 -13.31 -10.55
C ARG A 147 11.93 -14.18 -11.59
N LEU A 148 10.65 -13.93 -11.91
CA LEU A 148 9.96 -14.62 -13.01
C LEU A 148 10.64 -14.37 -14.36
N LEU A 149 11.02 -13.11 -14.60
CA LEU A 149 11.71 -12.70 -15.82
C LEU A 149 13.17 -13.16 -15.86
N SER A 150 13.85 -13.14 -14.71
CA SER A 150 15.29 -13.38 -14.57
C SER A 150 16.15 -12.70 -15.65
N PRO A 151 15.98 -11.38 -15.88
CA PRO A 151 16.67 -10.69 -16.96
C PRO A 151 18.16 -10.58 -16.67
N ALA A 152 19.00 -10.75 -17.69
CA ALA A 152 20.42 -10.42 -17.58
C ALA A 152 20.61 -8.89 -17.50
N PRO A 153 21.74 -8.41 -16.97
CA PRO A 153 22.08 -6.99 -17.00
C PRO A 153 22.02 -6.41 -18.42
N ALA A 154 21.67 -5.13 -18.53
CA ALA A 154 21.53 -4.36 -19.77
C ALA A 154 20.50 -4.89 -20.80
N GLN A 155 19.80 -5.99 -20.54
CA GLN A 155 18.76 -6.47 -21.45
C GLN A 155 17.56 -5.50 -21.50
N PRO A 156 16.97 -5.28 -22.70
CA PRO A 156 15.80 -4.42 -22.84
C PRO A 156 14.58 -4.95 -22.10
N LEU A 157 14.08 -4.17 -21.15
CA LEU A 157 12.86 -4.41 -20.40
C LEU A 157 11.85 -3.31 -20.69
N LEU A 158 10.69 -3.70 -21.24
CA LEU A 158 9.59 -2.77 -21.49
C LEU A 158 8.52 -2.87 -20.40
N ILE A 159 8.14 -1.74 -19.82
CA ILE A 159 6.98 -1.62 -18.94
C ILE A 159 5.83 -0.96 -19.70
N VAL A 160 4.71 -1.68 -19.81
CA VAL A 160 3.48 -1.22 -20.45
C VAL A 160 2.52 -0.73 -19.37
N GLY A 161 2.17 0.55 -19.43
CA GLY A 161 1.40 1.27 -18.42
C GLY A 161 2.26 2.21 -17.57
N ALA A 162 1.65 3.30 -17.09
CA ALA A 162 2.33 4.36 -16.32
C ALA A 162 1.68 4.63 -14.94
N GLY A 163 0.92 3.65 -14.43
CA GLY A 163 0.26 3.75 -13.12
C GLY A 163 1.22 3.60 -11.93
N GLU A 164 0.69 3.68 -10.71
CA GLU A 164 1.47 3.50 -9.47
C GLU A 164 2.18 2.15 -9.41
N LEU A 165 1.53 1.08 -9.91
CA LEU A 165 2.13 -0.24 -9.97
C LEU A 165 3.39 -0.22 -10.84
N ALA A 166 3.31 0.28 -12.07
CA ALA A 166 4.46 0.45 -12.97
C ALA A 166 5.59 1.24 -12.31
N ARG A 167 5.26 2.37 -11.68
CA ARG A 167 6.24 3.22 -10.98
C ARG A 167 6.95 2.46 -9.86
N SER A 168 6.22 1.62 -9.13
CA SER A 168 6.77 0.80 -8.06
C SER A 168 7.73 -0.30 -8.55
N LEU A 169 7.67 -0.69 -9.84
CA LEU A 169 8.56 -1.70 -10.42
C LEU A 169 9.94 -1.14 -10.78
N LEU A 170 10.02 0.14 -11.19
CA LEU A 170 11.26 0.76 -11.71
C LEU A 170 12.50 0.52 -10.83
N PRO A 171 12.44 0.66 -9.49
CA PRO A 171 13.63 0.48 -8.65
C PRO A 171 14.22 -0.94 -8.69
N PHE A 172 13.45 -1.95 -9.11
CA PHE A 172 13.89 -3.35 -9.14
C PHE A 172 14.68 -3.69 -10.39
N PHE A 173 14.56 -2.87 -11.44
CA PHE A 173 15.14 -3.13 -12.77
C PHE A 173 16.23 -2.13 -13.16
N ARG A 174 16.88 -1.49 -12.18
CA ARG A 174 17.95 -0.50 -12.41
C ARG A 174 19.15 -1.03 -13.22
N ALA A 175 19.32 -2.35 -13.26
CA ALA A 175 20.39 -2.99 -14.02
C ALA A 175 19.99 -3.30 -15.48
N GLN A 176 18.73 -3.08 -15.87
CA GLN A 176 18.22 -3.32 -17.22
C GLN A 176 18.18 -2.02 -18.01
N ALA A 177 18.20 -2.13 -19.34
CA ALA A 177 17.80 -1.01 -20.19
C ALA A 177 16.28 -0.90 -20.11
N ILE A 178 15.76 0.13 -19.43
CA ILE A 178 14.30 0.28 -19.22
C ILE A 178 13.70 1.08 -20.38
N GLY A 179 12.62 0.55 -20.93
CA GLY A 179 11.71 1.21 -21.85
C GLY A 179 10.32 1.29 -21.23
N THR A 180 9.57 2.35 -21.52
CA THR A 180 8.21 2.51 -21.01
C THR A 180 7.28 2.93 -22.14
N TRP A 181 6.10 2.33 -22.18
CA TRP A 181 5.03 2.72 -23.09
C TRP A 181 3.73 2.92 -22.33
N SER A 182 2.96 3.94 -22.67
CA SER A 182 1.62 4.14 -22.13
C SER A 182 0.76 4.96 -23.09
N ARG A 183 -0.56 4.68 -23.10
CA ARG A 183 -1.55 5.45 -23.89
C ARG A 183 -1.58 6.94 -23.55
N ARG A 184 -1.25 7.28 -22.30
CA ARG A 184 -1.12 8.66 -21.82
C ARG A 184 0.34 8.96 -21.53
N PRO A 185 0.77 10.24 -21.59
CA PRO A 185 2.14 10.62 -21.25
C PRO A 185 2.55 10.09 -19.87
N ALA A 186 3.69 9.42 -19.82
CA ALA A 186 4.27 8.94 -18.58
C ALA A 186 4.93 10.12 -17.84
N GLY A 187 4.78 10.17 -16.51
CA GLY A 187 5.38 11.25 -15.70
C GLY A 187 6.91 11.17 -15.62
N ALA A 188 7.53 12.20 -15.04
CA ALA A 188 8.98 12.34 -14.88
C ALA A 188 9.74 11.08 -14.37
N PRO A 189 9.21 10.25 -13.46
CA PRO A 189 9.91 9.04 -13.02
C PRO A 189 10.20 8.03 -14.14
N PHE A 190 9.37 7.97 -15.17
CA PHE A 190 9.55 7.05 -16.29
C PHE A 190 10.58 7.59 -17.30
N ALA A 191 10.55 8.89 -17.57
CA ALA A 191 11.57 9.56 -18.39
C ALA A 191 12.97 9.45 -17.77
N ALA A 192 13.07 9.54 -16.43
CA ALA A 192 14.33 9.36 -15.72
C ALA A 192 14.82 7.89 -15.70
N ALA A 193 13.93 6.92 -15.91
CA ALA A 193 14.28 5.50 -15.86
C ALA A 193 14.91 4.99 -17.16
N GLY A 194 14.60 5.62 -18.30
CA GLY A 194 15.15 5.22 -19.59
C GLY A 194 14.31 5.72 -20.77
N ARG A 195 14.16 4.86 -21.78
CA ARG A 195 13.50 5.21 -23.04
C ARG A 195 11.98 5.31 -22.86
N VAL A 196 11.36 6.39 -23.33
CA VAL A 196 9.90 6.53 -23.35
C VAL A 196 9.41 6.43 -24.79
N PHE A 197 8.56 5.46 -25.07
CA PHE A 197 7.92 5.28 -26.37
C PHE A 197 6.60 6.06 -26.43
N PRO A 198 6.32 6.79 -27.52
CA PRO A 198 5.05 7.47 -27.70
C PRO A 198 3.90 6.48 -27.87
N ALA A 199 2.67 6.96 -27.69
CA ALA A 199 1.48 6.11 -27.62
C ALA A 199 1.21 5.34 -28.93
N ASP A 200 1.61 5.88 -30.08
CA ASP A 200 1.51 5.26 -31.40
C ASP A 200 2.66 4.29 -31.72
N ALA A 201 3.76 4.31 -30.96
CA ALA A 201 4.93 3.46 -31.19
C ALA A 201 4.91 2.12 -30.42
N GLY A 202 3.73 1.55 -30.18
CA GLY A 202 3.60 0.27 -29.46
C GLY A 202 4.35 -0.89 -30.13
N ALA A 203 4.25 -1.00 -31.46
CA ALA A 203 4.97 -2.01 -32.24
C ALA A 203 6.50 -1.83 -32.21
N GLU A 204 6.98 -0.58 -32.19
CA GLU A 204 8.41 -0.29 -32.04
C GLU A 204 8.89 -0.67 -30.63
N ALA A 205 8.12 -0.33 -29.60
CA ALA A 205 8.41 -0.69 -28.22
C ALA A 205 8.51 -2.21 -28.05
N ALA A 206 7.57 -2.96 -28.63
CA ALA A 206 7.57 -4.42 -28.61
C ALA A 206 8.81 -5.01 -29.31
N ARG A 207 9.20 -4.50 -30.48
CA ARG A 207 10.40 -4.95 -31.20
C ARG A 207 11.71 -4.63 -30.49
N TRP A 208 11.74 -3.60 -29.66
CA TRP A 208 12.91 -3.26 -28.87
C TRP A 208 13.08 -4.15 -27.64
N ALA A 209 11.97 -4.67 -27.09
CA ALA A 209 11.95 -5.33 -25.79
C ALA A 209 12.33 -6.81 -25.88
N ARG A 210 13.17 -7.27 -24.93
CA ARG A 210 13.42 -8.70 -24.70
C ARG A 210 12.52 -9.26 -23.60
N HIS A 211 12.20 -8.42 -22.62
CA HIS A 211 11.28 -8.74 -21.53
C HIS A 211 10.18 -7.69 -21.48
N VAL A 212 8.95 -8.11 -21.23
CA VAL A 212 7.80 -7.19 -21.16
C VAL A 212 7.05 -7.38 -19.84
N VAL A 213 6.66 -6.26 -19.22
CA VAL A 213 5.78 -6.25 -18.05
C VAL A 213 4.57 -5.38 -18.34
N MET A 214 3.39 -6.00 -18.42
CA MET A 214 2.12 -5.29 -18.57
C MET A 214 1.51 -5.03 -17.21
N THR A 215 1.26 -3.75 -16.92
CA THR A 215 0.68 -3.25 -15.67
C THR A 215 -0.69 -2.62 -15.87
N THR A 216 -1.24 -2.75 -17.07
CA THR A 216 -2.60 -2.36 -17.43
C THR A 216 -3.61 -3.40 -16.94
N PRO A 217 -4.87 -3.03 -16.69
CA PRO A 217 -5.95 -3.99 -16.55
C PRO A 217 -6.02 -4.92 -17.76
N ALA A 218 -6.41 -6.18 -17.58
CA ALA A 218 -6.67 -7.08 -18.70
C ALA A 218 -7.79 -6.53 -19.59
N ASP A 219 -7.54 -6.50 -20.88
CA ASP A 219 -8.47 -6.02 -21.89
C ASP A 219 -8.24 -6.81 -23.19
N PRO A 220 -9.18 -7.66 -23.64
CA PRO A 220 -8.93 -8.59 -24.74
C PRO A 220 -8.45 -7.92 -26.03
N THR A 221 -8.94 -6.72 -26.32
CA THR A 221 -8.58 -5.97 -27.53
C THR A 221 -7.14 -5.44 -27.47
N HIS A 222 -6.78 -4.73 -26.39
CA HIS A 222 -5.42 -4.24 -26.22
C HIS A 222 -4.41 -5.38 -26.02
N ASP A 223 -4.79 -6.41 -25.28
CA ASP A 223 -3.95 -7.58 -25.06
C ASP A 223 -3.64 -8.27 -26.39
N ARG A 224 -4.61 -8.32 -27.32
CA ARG A 224 -4.42 -8.97 -28.63
C ARG A 224 -3.43 -8.19 -29.48
N GLN A 225 -3.62 -6.88 -29.54
CA GLN A 225 -2.72 -5.99 -30.24
C GLN A 225 -1.28 -6.11 -29.73
N TRP A 226 -1.08 -6.17 -28.41
CA TRP A 226 0.24 -6.40 -27.82
C TRP A 226 0.80 -7.77 -28.18
N PHE A 227 -0.03 -8.82 -28.16
CA PHE A 227 0.42 -10.17 -28.47
C PHE A 227 0.85 -10.29 -29.93
N ASP A 228 0.11 -9.68 -30.86
CA ASP A 228 0.47 -9.62 -32.28
C ASP A 228 1.82 -8.94 -32.49
N TRP A 229 2.07 -7.82 -31.78
CA TRP A 229 3.37 -7.14 -31.84
C TRP A 229 4.50 -7.97 -31.25
N LEU A 230 4.24 -8.74 -30.19
CA LEU A 230 5.25 -9.56 -29.52
C LEU A 230 5.56 -10.84 -30.28
N GLU A 231 4.61 -11.42 -31.02
CA GLU A 231 4.81 -12.64 -31.82
C GLU A 231 5.88 -12.45 -32.89
N SER A 232 5.97 -11.25 -33.46
CA SER A 232 6.98 -10.88 -34.46
C SER A 232 8.27 -10.28 -33.86
N GLY A 233 8.31 -10.12 -32.53
CA GLY A 233 9.38 -9.42 -31.82
C GLY A 233 10.43 -10.33 -31.19
N PRO A 234 11.51 -9.77 -30.62
CA PRO A 234 12.54 -10.54 -29.93
C PRO A 234 12.20 -10.85 -28.47
N ALA A 235 10.95 -10.62 -28.06
CA ALA A 235 10.52 -10.82 -26.69
C ALA A 235 10.58 -12.31 -26.31
N GLN A 236 11.13 -12.60 -25.15
CA GLN A 236 11.27 -13.98 -24.65
C GLN A 236 10.32 -14.28 -23.51
N THR A 237 9.99 -13.24 -22.73
CA THR A 237 9.14 -13.39 -21.56
C THR A 237 8.20 -12.20 -21.43
N LEU A 238 6.99 -12.48 -20.98
CA LEU A 238 5.96 -11.48 -20.71
C LEU A 238 5.36 -11.76 -19.33
N VAL A 239 5.26 -10.74 -18.48
CA VAL A 239 4.47 -10.81 -17.24
C VAL A 239 3.28 -9.85 -17.34
N HIS A 240 2.06 -10.37 -17.23
CA HIS A 240 0.85 -9.56 -17.29
C HIS A 240 0.16 -9.46 -15.93
N LEU A 241 0.39 -8.35 -15.21
CA LEU A 241 -0.10 -8.16 -13.84
C LEU A 241 -1.60 -7.83 -13.74
N GLY A 242 -2.25 -7.48 -14.85
CA GLY A 242 -3.70 -7.29 -14.90
C GLY A 242 -4.50 -8.56 -15.21
N ARG A 243 -3.85 -9.69 -15.50
CA ARG A 243 -4.47 -10.90 -16.03
C ARG A 243 -4.39 -12.04 -15.01
N ARG A 244 -5.46 -12.82 -14.87
CA ARG A 244 -5.53 -14.02 -14.01
C ARG A 244 -5.40 -15.29 -14.84
N ARG A 245 -5.01 -16.40 -14.21
CA ARG A 245 -4.93 -17.70 -14.87
C ARG A 245 -6.27 -18.10 -15.47
N GLY A 246 -6.24 -18.59 -16.71
CA GLY A 246 -7.44 -18.99 -17.45
C GLY A 246 -8.33 -17.84 -17.94
N SER A 247 -7.99 -16.58 -17.63
CA SER A 247 -8.63 -15.40 -18.23
C SER A 247 -7.88 -14.98 -19.49
N GLY A 248 -8.56 -14.49 -20.52
CA GLY A 248 -7.95 -13.95 -21.74
C GLY A 248 -7.49 -14.99 -22.77
N GLN A 249 -6.90 -14.51 -23.86
CA GLN A 249 -6.47 -15.33 -25.00
C GLN A 249 -5.11 -16.01 -24.78
N PRO A 250 -4.75 -17.06 -25.55
CA PRO A 250 -3.45 -17.72 -25.42
C PRO A 250 -2.28 -16.73 -25.46
N TRP A 251 -1.19 -17.07 -24.76
CA TRP A 251 0.06 -16.31 -24.86
C TRP A 251 0.65 -16.42 -26.28
N PRO A 252 1.46 -15.43 -26.71
CA PRO A 252 2.22 -15.56 -27.95
C PRO A 252 3.09 -16.81 -27.93
N ALA A 253 3.15 -17.57 -29.02
CA ALA A 253 3.76 -18.91 -29.02
C ALA A 253 5.26 -18.86 -28.72
N ALA A 254 5.94 -17.81 -29.19
CA ALA A 254 7.37 -17.59 -28.97
C ALA A 254 7.71 -17.00 -27.57
N VAL A 255 6.71 -16.61 -26.78
CA VAL A 255 6.92 -15.85 -25.53
C VAL A 255 6.49 -16.67 -24.33
N ARG A 256 7.40 -16.86 -23.36
CA ARG A 256 7.01 -17.41 -22.06
C ARG A 256 6.19 -16.38 -21.28
N GLY A 257 4.88 -16.59 -21.22
CA GLY A 257 3.93 -15.76 -20.48
C GLY A 257 3.81 -16.16 -19.01
N TYR A 258 3.65 -15.16 -18.15
CA TYR A 258 3.27 -15.31 -16.76
C TYR A 258 2.10 -14.38 -16.44
N ASP A 259 1.14 -14.88 -15.68
CA ASP A 259 0.01 -14.12 -15.17
C ASP A 259 0.22 -13.67 -13.72
N LEU A 260 -0.79 -12.99 -13.17
CA LEU A 260 -0.78 -12.54 -11.78
C LEU A 260 -0.78 -13.71 -10.78
N ASP A 261 -1.36 -14.86 -11.14
CA ASP A 261 -1.39 -16.03 -10.28
C ASP A 261 0.00 -16.69 -10.18
N ASP A 262 0.81 -16.66 -11.24
CA ASP A 262 2.22 -17.10 -11.20
C ASP A 262 3.07 -16.26 -10.23
N VAL A 263 2.81 -14.95 -10.17
CA VAL A 263 3.43 -14.06 -9.18
C VAL A 263 3.04 -14.47 -7.76
N PHE A 264 1.78 -14.87 -7.56
CA PHE A 264 1.30 -15.36 -6.27
C PHE A 264 1.84 -16.76 -5.93
N ASP A 265 1.99 -17.65 -6.91
CA ASP A 265 2.61 -18.97 -6.73
C ASP A 265 4.07 -18.85 -6.30
N LEU A 266 4.85 -18.03 -7.01
CA LEU A 266 6.26 -17.77 -6.66
C LEU A 266 6.39 -17.15 -5.27
N ARG A 267 5.39 -16.38 -4.86
CA ARG A 267 5.34 -15.84 -3.51
C ARG A 267 5.04 -16.94 -2.48
N ARG A 268 4.05 -17.81 -2.75
CA ARG A 268 3.68 -18.91 -1.86
C ARG A 268 4.83 -19.87 -1.60
N SER A 269 5.65 -20.15 -2.62
CA SER A 269 6.83 -21.01 -2.45
C SER A 269 7.90 -20.40 -1.52
N GLN A 270 7.81 -19.10 -1.20
CA GLN A 270 8.71 -18.39 -0.28
C GLN A 270 8.18 -18.29 1.15
N ASP A 271 6.99 -18.85 1.45
CA ASP A 271 6.22 -18.46 2.64
C ASP A 271 6.63 -19.10 3.98
N ARG A 272 7.47 -20.17 4.03
CA ARG A 272 7.78 -20.81 5.34
C ARG A 272 8.53 -19.89 6.32
N ILE A 273 9.51 -19.13 5.85
CA ILE A 273 10.24 -18.15 6.68
C ILE A 273 9.37 -16.90 6.92
N ARG A 274 8.50 -16.57 5.96
CA ARG A 274 7.66 -15.37 5.98
C ARG A 274 6.50 -15.47 6.96
N SER A 275 5.83 -16.61 7.04
CA SER A 275 4.72 -16.82 7.97
C SER A 275 5.17 -16.57 9.42
N LEU A 276 6.39 -17.01 9.75
CA LEU A 276 6.99 -16.74 11.06
C LEU A 276 7.28 -15.25 11.28
N GLN A 277 7.82 -14.55 10.27
CA GLN A 277 8.09 -13.11 10.37
C GLN A 277 6.80 -12.27 10.44
N VAL A 278 5.77 -12.63 9.67
CA VAL A 278 4.45 -11.99 9.70
C VAL A 278 3.80 -12.20 11.05
N GLU A 279 3.85 -13.41 11.60
CA GLU A 279 3.28 -13.67 12.93
C GLU A 279 4.05 -12.91 14.02
N ARG A 280 5.39 -12.88 13.96
CA ARG A 280 6.21 -12.05 14.86
C ARG A 280 5.88 -10.56 14.73
N ALA A 281 5.64 -10.06 13.52
CA ALA A 281 5.24 -8.67 13.31
C ALA A 281 3.85 -8.38 13.91
N ARG A 282 2.88 -9.31 13.75
CA ARG A 282 1.56 -9.20 14.42
C ARG A 282 1.68 -9.22 15.93
N GLN A 283 2.54 -10.08 16.49
CA GLN A 283 2.84 -10.10 17.92
C GLN A 283 3.39 -8.75 18.40
N ASP A 284 4.37 -8.18 17.69
CA ASP A 284 4.91 -6.85 17.98
C ASP A 284 3.85 -5.74 17.87
N CYS A 285 2.95 -5.79 16.87
CA CYS A 285 1.82 -4.87 16.75
C CYS A 285 0.93 -4.94 17.98
N ARG A 286 0.55 -6.15 18.41
CA ARG A 286 -0.29 -6.38 19.60
C ARG A 286 0.41 -5.90 20.87
N GLN A 287 1.71 -6.17 21.04
CA GLN A 287 2.47 -5.73 22.20
C GLN A 287 2.53 -4.20 22.30
N ARG A 288 2.86 -3.52 21.19
CA ARG A 288 2.91 -2.05 21.14
C ARG A 288 1.54 -1.42 21.34
N ALA A 289 0.48 -2.04 20.84
CA ALA A 289 -0.88 -1.58 21.07
C ALA A 289 -1.32 -1.70 22.53
N ARG A 290 -0.94 -2.79 23.22
CA ARG A 290 -1.15 -2.91 24.67
C ARG A 290 -0.40 -1.83 25.44
N ALA A 291 0.87 -1.59 25.11
CA ALA A 291 1.67 -0.55 25.75
C ALA A 291 1.07 0.86 25.50
N TRP A 292 0.62 1.13 24.28
CA TRP A 292 -0.05 2.37 23.91
C TRP A 292 -1.36 2.56 24.70
N ALA A 293 -2.18 1.51 24.81
CA ALA A 293 -3.44 1.56 25.56
C ALA A 293 -3.22 1.76 27.07
N ALA A 294 -2.20 1.12 27.65
CA ALA A 294 -1.81 1.31 29.03
C ALA A 294 -1.38 2.77 29.31
N ALA A 295 -0.55 3.34 28.43
CA ALA A 295 -0.15 4.75 28.54
C ALA A 295 -1.35 5.71 28.42
N ALA A 296 -2.31 5.41 27.54
CA ALA A 296 -3.53 6.21 27.37
C ALA A 296 -4.42 6.17 28.60
N ALA A 297 -4.58 4.97 29.21
CA ALA A 297 -5.35 4.79 30.43
C ALA A 297 -4.74 5.53 31.62
N SER A 298 -3.41 5.45 31.80
CA SER A 298 -2.71 6.16 32.87
C SER A 298 -2.86 7.68 32.75
N ALA A 299 -2.76 8.22 31.53
CA ALA A 299 -2.93 9.64 31.29
C ALA A 299 -4.36 10.13 31.60
N ALA A 300 -5.38 9.34 31.24
CA ALA A 300 -6.77 9.63 31.55
C ALA A 300 -7.07 9.56 33.06
N GLY A 301 -6.40 8.66 33.79
CA GLY A 301 -6.49 8.54 35.25
C GLY A 301 -5.87 9.73 35.98
N MET A 302 -4.73 10.23 35.50
CA MET A 302 -4.07 11.42 36.07
C MET A 302 -4.89 12.71 35.91
N THR A 303 -5.77 12.79 34.91
CA THR A 303 -6.65 13.96 34.72
C THR A 303 -7.85 13.99 35.68
N ARG A 304 -8.11 12.90 36.42
CA ARG A 304 -9.26 12.76 37.35
C ARG A 304 -8.89 12.92 38.83
N TRP A 305 -7.82 13.63 39.18
CA TRP A 305 -7.56 13.95 40.58
C TRP A 305 -8.67 14.88 41.11
N PRO A 306 -9.31 14.60 42.26
CA PRO A 306 -10.48 15.34 42.71
C PRO A 306 -10.09 16.79 42.99
N GLN A 307 -10.84 17.73 42.42
CA GLN A 307 -10.95 19.08 42.97
C GLN A 307 -11.38 18.90 44.43
N ARG A 308 -10.44 19.07 45.37
CA ARG A 308 -10.79 19.23 46.78
C ARG A 308 -11.71 20.44 46.83
N ALA A 309 -12.96 20.19 47.24
CA ALA A 309 -13.86 21.23 47.68
C ALA A 309 -13.14 22.04 48.77
N ALA A 310 -12.73 23.25 48.42
CA ALA A 310 -12.42 24.26 49.42
C ALA A 310 -13.77 24.81 49.89
N GLY A 311 -14.20 24.32 51.04
CA GLY A 311 -15.14 25.03 51.90
C GLY A 311 -14.41 26.14 52.67
#